data_AF-A0A2N1R6Z0-F1
#
_entry.id   AF-A0A2N1R6Z0-F1
#
_cell.length_a   1.000
_cell.length_b   1.000
_cell.length_c   1.000
_cell.angle_alpha   90.00
_cell.angle_beta   90.00
_cell.angle_gamma   90.00
#
_symmetry.space_group_name_H-M   'P 1'
#
loop_
_entity.id
_entity.type
_entity.pdbx_description
1 polymer ?
#
loop_
_entity_poly.entity_id
_entity_poly.type
_entity_poly.pdbx_seq_one_letter_code
_entity_poly.pdbx_strand_id
1 'polypeptide(L)'
;MKRMFCATVAAVAFISLAAAQGAPLGEGTFVGRVDLRVGIARLAEIAAADDRASLAEYSGDTAVLLFGTLSRPAVSSEEPFEAVVEFLEGEWIGTSKILLHRVYLVFRGDDYREFLKGSSGRRTVVLARDATMRVSPDGARDVYLNAISLRPIF
;
A
#
# COMPACT_ATOMS: atom_id res chain seq x y z
N MET A 1 -7.71 27.32 -42.03
CA MET A 1 -7.96 25.90 -41.71
C MET A 1 -6.85 25.20 -40.92
N LYS A 2 -5.54 25.43 -41.18
CA LYS A 2 -4.44 24.82 -40.41
C LYS A 2 -4.36 25.19 -38.91
N ARG A 3 -4.89 26.35 -38.50
CA ARG A 3 -4.85 26.83 -37.10
C ARG A 3 -5.88 26.18 -36.18
N MET A 4 -7.01 25.70 -36.72
CA MET A 4 -8.05 25.02 -35.92
C MET A 4 -7.65 23.60 -35.53
N PHE A 5 -6.80 22.93 -36.33
CA PHE A 5 -6.38 21.54 -36.10
C PHE A 5 -5.40 21.41 -34.92
N CYS A 6 -4.53 22.40 -34.69
CA CYS A 6 -3.60 22.37 -33.56
C CYS A 6 -4.29 22.53 -32.19
N ALA A 7 -5.40 23.29 -32.14
CA ALA A 7 -6.14 23.51 -30.89
C ALA A 7 -6.85 22.24 -30.40
N THR A 8 -7.34 21.41 -31.32
CA THR A 8 -8.03 20.16 -30.99
C THR A 8 -7.07 19.08 -30.50
N VAL A 9 -5.87 18.98 -31.08
CA VAL A 9 -4.84 18.02 -30.64
C VAL A 9 -4.32 18.37 -29.23
N ALA A 10 -4.15 19.66 -28.92
CA ALA A 10 -3.76 20.09 -27.58
C ALA A 10 -4.83 19.74 -26.54
N ALA A 11 -6.12 19.95 -26.86
CA ALA A 11 -7.22 19.62 -25.93
C ALA A 11 -7.30 18.12 -25.61
N VAL A 12 -7.06 17.23 -26.60
CA VAL A 12 -7.03 15.77 -26.37
C VAL A 12 -5.81 15.35 -25.53
N ALA A 13 -4.66 15.99 -25.74
CA ALA A 13 -3.46 15.72 -24.93
C ALA A 13 -3.65 16.10 -23.45
N PHE A 14 -4.35 17.21 -23.17
CA PHE A 14 -4.60 17.65 -21.79
C PHE A 14 -5.60 16.77 -21.03
N ILE A 15 -6.62 16.20 -21.70
CA ILE A 15 -7.59 15.31 -21.05
C ILE A 15 -6.94 13.96 -20.66
N SER A 16 -5.97 13.51 -21.45
CA SER A 16 -5.21 12.27 -21.19
C SER A 16 -4.35 12.35 -19.92
N LEU A 17 -3.79 13.53 -19.61
CA LEU A 17 -2.92 13.71 -18.43
C LEU A 17 -3.69 13.67 -17.10
N ALA A 18 -4.95 14.11 -17.08
CA ALA A 18 -5.75 14.11 -15.85
C ALA A 18 -6.15 12.69 -15.41
N ALA A 19 -6.36 11.78 -16.37
CA ALA A 19 -6.68 10.38 -16.08
C ALA A 19 -5.48 9.59 -15.50
N ALA A 20 -4.25 10.00 -15.81
CA ALA A 20 -3.03 9.35 -15.33
C ALA A 20 -2.72 9.64 -13.85
N GLN A 21 -3.22 10.75 -13.30
CA GLN A 21 -2.95 11.13 -11.90
C GLN A 21 -3.70 10.28 -10.87
N GLY A 22 -4.67 9.46 -11.29
CA GLY A 22 -5.46 8.61 -10.39
C GLY A 22 -5.28 7.10 -10.60
N ALA A 23 -4.42 6.69 -11.52
CA ALA A 23 -4.25 5.27 -11.83
C ALA A 23 -3.62 4.52 -10.64
N PRO A 24 -4.08 3.29 -10.35
CA PRO A 24 -3.39 2.43 -9.39
C PRO A 24 -1.99 2.09 -9.89
N LEU A 25 -1.04 1.97 -8.98
CA LEU A 25 0.26 1.33 -9.24
C LEU A 25 0.18 -0.14 -8.83
N GLY A 26 0.75 -1.03 -9.63
CA GLY A 26 0.58 -2.48 -9.50
C GLY A 26 -0.54 -3.02 -10.38
N GLU A 27 -1.27 -4.01 -9.89
CA GLU A 27 -2.37 -4.61 -10.65
C GLU A 27 -3.53 -3.63 -10.84
N GLY A 28 -3.93 -3.38 -12.10
CA GLY A 28 -5.04 -2.47 -12.41
C GLY A 28 -6.43 -3.00 -12.05
N THR A 29 -6.56 -4.31 -11.84
CA THR A 29 -7.80 -5.01 -11.49
C THR A 29 -7.51 -6.18 -10.57
N PHE A 30 -8.33 -6.38 -9.54
CA PHE A 30 -8.25 -7.55 -8.66
C PHE A 30 -9.54 -8.35 -8.75
N VAL A 31 -9.43 -9.67 -8.88
CA VAL A 31 -10.57 -10.61 -8.85
C VAL A 31 -10.40 -11.52 -7.64
N GLY A 32 -11.23 -11.32 -6.62
CA GLY A 32 -11.17 -12.07 -5.38
C GLY A 32 -12.01 -11.42 -4.28
N ARG A 33 -11.85 -11.91 -3.04
CA ARG A 33 -12.51 -11.32 -1.87
C ARG A 33 -11.66 -10.18 -1.32
N VAL A 34 -12.27 -9.03 -1.06
CA VAL A 34 -11.63 -7.92 -0.35
C VAL A 34 -12.32 -7.76 1.00
N ASP A 35 -11.57 -7.92 2.10
CA ASP A 35 -12.06 -7.60 3.44
C ASP A 35 -11.79 -6.13 3.75
N LEU A 36 -12.86 -5.39 4.03
CA LEU A 36 -12.85 -3.96 4.34
C LEU A 36 -12.97 -3.69 5.85
N ARG A 37 -13.16 -4.74 6.66
CA ARG A 37 -13.42 -4.62 8.10
C ARG A 37 -12.14 -4.59 8.94
N VAL A 38 -10.99 -4.83 8.31
CA VAL A 38 -9.70 -4.98 8.98
C VAL A 38 -8.76 -3.85 8.56
N GLY A 39 -8.31 -3.10 9.57
CA GLY A 39 -7.31 -2.04 9.45
C GLY A 39 -5.94 -2.47 9.98
N ILE A 40 -4.98 -1.55 9.94
CA ILE A 40 -3.59 -1.78 10.38
C ILE A 40 -3.58 -2.04 11.89
N ALA A 41 -4.39 -1.29 12.65
CA ALA A 41 -4.54 -1.51 14.09
C ALA A 41 -4.88 -2.96 14.45
N ARG A 42 -5.89 -3.54 13.78
CA ARG A 42 -6.31 -4.92 14.06
C ARG A 42 -5.23 -5.94 13.69
N LEU A 43 -4.52 -5.73 12.59
CA LEU A 43 -3.41 -6.60 12.19
C LEU A 43 -2.24 -6.53 13.18
N ALA A 44 -1.94 -5.32 13.68
CA ALA A 44 -0.91 -5.11 14.70
C ALA A 44 -1.30 -5.79 16.03
N GLU A 45 -2.56 -5.71 16.45
CA GLU A 45 -3.08 -6.44 17.62
C GLU A 45 -2.90 -7.96 17.48
N ILE A 46 -3.25 -8.52 16.32
CA ILE A 46 -3.11 -9.95 16.03
C ILE A 46 -1.64 -10.37 16.15
N ALA A 47 -0.71 -9.57 15.62
CA ALA A 47 0.73 -9.84 15.74
C ALA A 47 1.24 -9.73 17.17
N ALA A 48 0.79 -8.72 17.92
CA ALA A 48 1.16 -8.55 19.32
C ALA A 48 0.68 -9.72 20.20
N ALA A 49 -0.47 -10.32 19.86
CA ALA A 49 -1.02 -11.48 20.54
C ALA A 49 -0.42 -12.83 20.07
N ASP A 50 0.45 -12.84 19.05
CA ASP A 50 0.91 -14.05 18.35
C ASP A 50 -0.25 -14.95 17.85
N ASP A 51 -1.39 -14.33 17.49
CA ASP A 51 -2.60 -15.04 17.08
C ASP A 51 -2.56 -15.44 15.60
N ARG A 52 -1.81 -16.49 15.31
CA ARG A 52 -1.63 -17.02 13.96
C ARG A 52 -2.92 -17.58 13.34
N ALA A 53 -3.87 -18.02 14.16
CA ALA A 53 -5.14 -18.55 13.68
C ALA A 53 -5.99 -17.44 13.07
N SER A 54 -6.13 -16.31 13.78
CA SER A 54 -6.81 -15.13 13.24
C SER A 54 -6.10 -14.56 12.01
N LEU A 55 -4.75 -14.57 11.98
CA LEU A 55 -4.00 -14.06 10.83
C LEU A 55 -4.24 -14.87 9.55
N ALA A 56 -4.42 -16.18 9.69
CA ALA A 56 -4.63 -17.09 8.55
C ALA A 56 -5.90 -16.77 7.76
N GLU A 57 -6.90 -16.11 8.36
CA GLU A 57 -8.12 -15.67 7.67
C GLU A 57 -7.87 -14.59 6.61
N TYR A 58 -6.72 -13.90 6.71
CA TYR A 58 -6.27 -12.84 5.80
C TYR A 58 -5.13 -13.29 4.87
N SER A 59 -5.00 -14.61 4.70
CA SER A 59 -4.06 -15.25 3.77
C SER A 59 -4.79 -15.91 2.60
N GLY A 60 -4.11 -16.13 1.48
CA GLY A 60 -4.67 -16.79 0.30
C GLY A 60 -5.57 -15.88 -0.55
N ASP A 61 -6.79 -16.31 -0.85
CA ASP A 61 -7.70 -15.64 -1.80
C ASP A 61 -8.36 -14.35 -1.27
N THR A 62 -8.01 -13.94 -0.05
CA THR A 62 -8.53 -12.72 0.58
C THR A 62 -7.48 -11.62 0.57
N ALA A 63 -7.81 -10.50 -0.05
CA ALA A 63 -7.08 -9.25 0.08
C ALA A 63 -7.70 -8.37 1.17
N VAL A 64 -6.93 -7.45 1.70
CA VAL A 64 -7.36 -6.41 2.65
C VAL A 64 -7.12 -5.04 2.02
N LEU A 65 -8.02 -4.10 2.26
CA LEU A 65 -7.86 -2.70 1.84
C LEU A 65 -7.40 -1.86 3.03
N LEU A 66 -6.15 -1.43 3.02
CA LEU A 66 -5.51 -0.71 4.11
C LEU A 66 -5.32 0.76 3.78
N PHE A 67 -5.49 1.61 4.80
CA PHE A 67 -5.25 3.04 4.73
C PHE A 67 -4.13 3.40 5.68
N GLY A 68 -3.16 4.16 5.21
CA GLY A 68 -2.00 4.48 6.03
C GLY A 68 -1.00 5.37 5.35
N THR A 69 0.13 5.56 6.02
CA THR A 69 1.26 6.36 5.56
C THR A 69 2.46 5.45 5.34
N LEU A 70 3.10 5.57 4.18
CA LEU A 70 4.32 4.83 3.87
C LEU A 70 5.53 5.48 4.57
N SER A 71 6.33 4.67 5.26
CA SER A 71 7.66 5.07 5.72
C SER A 71 8.68 5.02 4.57
N ARG A 72 9.96 5.24 4.91
CA ARG A 72 11.06 5.05 3.97
C ARG A 72 11.15 3.59 3.53
N PRO A 73 11.18 3.28 2.23
CA PRO A 73 11.33 1.91 1.74
C PRO A 73 12.74 1.37 2.03
N ALA A 74 12.81 0.09 2.37
CA ALA A 74 14.02 -0.71 2.42
C ALA A 74 14.04 -1.64 1.21
N VAL A 75 14.92 -1.37 0.24
CA VAL A 75 15.07 -2.22 -0.94
C VAL A 75 15.80 -3.50 -0.54
N SER A 76 15.13 -4.65 -0.66
CA SER A 76 15.71 -5.97 -0.35
C SER A 76 16.40 -6.59 -1.57
N SER A 77 15.94 -6.26 -2.77
CA SER A 77 16.52 -6.73 -4.04
C SER A 77 16.30 -5.71 -5.15
N GLU A 78 17.33 -5.46 -5.95
CA GLU A 78 17.22 -4.60 -7.14
C GLU A 78 16.72 -5.40 -8.36
N GLU A 79 17.06 -6.69 -8.47
CA GLU A 79 16.70 -7.55 -9.61
C GLU A 79 16.43 -9.01 -9.13
N PRO A 80 15.18 -9.49 -9.13
CA PRO A 80 13.94 -8.75 -9.37
C PRO A 80 13.73 -7.67 -8.29
N PHE A 81 13.05 -6.56 -8.64
CA PHE A 81 12.78 -5.49 -7.68
C PHE A 81 11.91 -6.00 -6.53
N GLU A 82 12.42 -5.87 -5.32
CA GLU A 82 11.67 -6.09 -4.09
C GLU A 82 12.04 -5.01 -3.06
N ALA A 83 11.02 -4.43 -2.45
CA ALA A 83 11.18 -3.47 -1.37
C ALA A 83 10.15 -3.74 -0.26
N VAL A 84 10.60 -3.56 0.98
CA VAL A 84 9.76 -3.65 2.17
C VAL A 84 9.56 -2.26 2.74
N VAL A 85 8.33 -1.89 3.06
CA VAL A 85 7.99 -0.57 3.57
C VAL A 85 7.10 -0.70 4.79
N GLU A 86 7.43 0.00 5.86
CA GLU A 86 6.50 0.15 6.98
C GLU A 86 5.29 0.98 6.54
N PHE A 87 4.12 0.52 6.96
CA PHE A 87 2.86 1.16 6.67
C PHE A 87 2.13 1.44 7.97
N LEU A 88 1.92 2.74 8.22
CA LEU A 88 1.57 3.25 9.54
C LEU A 88 0.14 3.79 9.55
N GLU A 89 -0.58 3.49 10.62
CA GLU A 89 -1.87 4.08 10.96
C GLU A 89 -1.78 4.70 12.36
N GLY A 90 -2.24 5.95 12.49
CA GLY A 90 -2.34 6.61 13.78
C GLY A 90 -3.75 6.51 14.33
N GLU A 91 -3.90 6.03 15.56
CA GLU A 91 -5.16 5.98 16.29
C GLU A 91 -5.12 6.94 17.49
N TRP A 92 -6.15 7.77 17.64
CA TRP A 92 -6.29 8.63 18.81
C TRP A 92 -6.88 7.83 19.98
N ILE A 93 -6.17 7.84 21.11
CA ILE A 93 -6.64 7.30 22.38
C ILE A 93 -6.95 8.46 23.32
N GLY A 94 -8.24 8.67 23.57
CA GLY A 94 -8.73 9.83 24.31
C GLY A 94 -8.49 11.12 23.53
N THR A 95 -8.00 12.16 24.20
CA THR A 95 -7.84 13.50 23.61
C THR A 95 -6.38 13.94 23.41
N SER A 96 -5.40 13.16 23.86
CA SER A 96 -4.00 13.60 23.93
C SER A 96 -2.96 12.58 23.52
N LYS A 97 -3.33 11.31 23.31
CA LYS A 97 -2.40 10.24 22.95
C LYS A 97 -2.70 9.73 21.55
N ILE A 98 -1.66 9.59 20.73
CA ILE A 98 -1.72 8.86 19.46
C ILE A 98 -0.97 7.55 19.66
N LEU A 99 -1.62 6.44 19.34
CA LEU A 99 -0.96 5.16 19.13
C LEU A 99 -0.63 5.02 17.64
N LEU A 100 0.56 4.52 17.36
CA LEU A 100 1.00 4.22 16.00
C LEU A 100 0.99 2.72 15.83
N HIS A 101 0.10 2.25 14.96
CA HIS A 101 0.05 0.88 14.51
C HIS A 101 0.85 0.73 13.24
N ARG A 102 1.49 -0.43 13.06
CA ARG A 102 2.30 -0.70 11.87
C ARG A 102 2.05 -2.09 11.33
N VAL A 103 2.19 -2.19 10.02
CA VAL A 103 2.42 -3.44 9.29
C VAL A 103 3.54 -3.20 8.27
N TYR A 104 4.07 -4.26 7.69
CA TYR A 104 5.04 -4.19 6.61
C TYR A 104 4.39 -4.59 5.29
N LEU A 105 4.57 -3.75 4.27
CA LEU A 105 4.16 -4.03 2.91
C LEU A 105 5.38 -4.46 2.09
N VAL A 106 5.24 -5.58 1.40
CA VAL A 106 6.24 -6.11 0.46
C VAL A 106 5.78 -5.75 -0.95
N PHE A 107 6.54 -4.89 -1.60
CA PHE A 107 6.34 -4.48 -2.99
C PHE A 107 7.27 -5.27 -3.88
N ARG A 108 6.72 -5.87 -4.95
CA ARG A 108 7.46 -6.67 -5.93
C ARG A 108 7.15 -6.21 -7.33
N GLY A 109 8.19 -6.09 -8.16
CA GLY A 109 8.06 -5.68 -9.56
C GLY A 109 8.34 -4.20 -9.79
N ASP A 110 8.78 -3.89 -11.01
CA ASP A 110 9.34 -2.58 -11.36
C ASP A 110 8.32 -1.45 -11.35
N ASP A 111 7.02 -1.75 -11.41
CA ASP A 111 5.92 -0.77 -11.37
C ASP A 111 5.96 0.11 -10.11
N TYR A 112 6.50 -0.42 -9.00
CA TYR A 112 6.61 0.31 -7.74
C TYR A 112 7.91 1.10 -7.59
N ARG A 113 8.94 0.77 -8.38
CA ARG A 113 10.32 1.24 -8.19
C ARG A 113 10.42 2.76 -8.16
N GLU A 114 9.86 3.42 -9.17
CA GLU A 114 9.96 4.87 -9.30
C GLU A 114 9.12 5.59 -8.24
N PHE A 115 7.94 5.06 -7.95
CA PHE A 115 7.07 5.60 -6.92
C PHE A 115 7.74 5.58 -5.54
N LEU A 116 8.38 4.46 -5.17
CA LEU A 116 8.95 4.27 -3.85
C LEU A 116 10.13 5.21 -3.53
N LYS A 117 10.87 5.69 -4.54
CA LYS A 117 11.99 6.64 -4.33
C LYS A 117 11.57 7.93 -3.60
N GLY A 118 10.30 8.32 -3.70
CA GLY A 118 9.75 9.53 -3.07
C GLY A 118 8.47 9.28 -2.28
N SER A 119 8.19 8.03 -1.86
CA SER A 119 6.92 7.67 -1.24
C SER A 119 6.86 7.91 0.28
N SER A 120 8.00 8.16 0.92
CA SER A 120 8.05 8.37 2.37
C SER A 120 7.16 9.54 2.80
N GLY A 121 6.32 9.30 3.81
CA GLY A 121 5.35 10.26 4.33
C GLY A 121 4.07 10.38 3.49
N ARG A 122 3.94 9.66 2.37
CA ARG A 122 2.73 9.71 1.55
C ARG A 122 1.61 8.86 2.16
N ARG A 123 0.42 9.45 2.25
CA ARG A 123 -0.81 8.70 2.56
C ARG A 123 -1.24 7.93 1.33
N THR A 124 -1.56 6.67 1.52
CA THR A 124 -1.96 5.78 0.41
C THR A 124 -3.08 4.86 0.85
N VAL A 125 -3.84 4.38 -0.13
CA VAL A 125 -4.71 3.21 -0.01
C VAL A 125 -3.99 2.06 -0.66
N VAL A 126 -3.88 0.93 0.02
CA VAL A 126 -3.18 -0.26 -0.47
C VAL A 126 -4.12 -1.45 -0.40
N LEU A 127 -4.28 -2.14 -1.53
CA LEU A 127 -4.81 -3.50 -1.56
C LEU A 127 -3.64 -4.46 -1.36
N ALA A 128 -3.70 -5.28 -0.31
CA ALA A 128 -2.63 -6.20 0.06
C ALA A 128 -3.18 -7.60 0.37
N ARG A 129 -2.35 -8.64 0.24
CA ARG A 129 -2.73 -10.04 0.55
C ARG A 129 -1.59 -10.81 1.19
N ASP A 130 -1.85 -12.09 1.47
CA ASP A 130 -0.88 -13.05 1.99
C ASP A 130 -0.26 -12.57 3.30
N ALA A 131 -1.12 -12.25 4.27
CA ALA A 131 -0.67 -11.78 5.59
C ALA A 131 0.16 -12.86 6.29
N THR A 132 1.42 -12.54 6.59
CA THR A 132 2.35 -13.45 7.29
C THR A 132 2.93 -12.76 8.51
N MET A 133 3.17 -13.52 9.58
CA MET A 133 3.85 -12.99 10.76
C MET A 133 5.34 -13.21 10.64
N ARG A 134 6.14 -12.17 10.86
CA ARG A 134 7.61 -12.26 10.88
C ARG A 134 8.17 -11.44 12.03
N VAL A 135 9.44 -11.71 12.36
CA VAL A 135 10.19 -10.89 13.29
C VAL A 135 10.76 -9.71 12.50
N SER A 136 10.44 -8.49 12.91
CA SER A 136 10.93 -7.26 12.31
C SER A 136 12.32 -6.90 12.85
N PRO A 137 13.03 -5.91 12.26
CA PRO A 137 14.40 -5.58 12.65
C PRO A 137 14.57 -5.14 14.12
N ASP A 138 13.52 -4.64 14.76
CA ASP A 138 13.54 -4.28 16.18
C ASP A 138 13.23 -5.46 17.12
N GLY A 139 13.03 -6.66 16.57
CA GLY A 139 12.76 -7.88 17.30
C GLY A 139 11.29 -8.10 17.63
N ALA A 140 10.39 -7.18 17.28
CA ALA A 140 8.96 -7.37 17.46
C ALA A 140 8.39 -8.36 16.43
N ARG A 141 7.22 -8.92 16.74
CA ARG A 141 6.44 -9.67 15.75
C ARG A 141 5.51 -8.70 15.05
N ASP A 142 5.60 -8.66 13.73
CA ASP A 142 4.78 -7.78 12.90
C ASP A 142 4.16 -8.56 11.74
N VAL A 143 3.09 -8.00 11.17
CA VAL A 143 2.44 -8.55 9.98
C VAL A 143 3.12 -8.00 8.73
N TYR A 144 3.40 -8.90 7.79
CA TYR A 144 3.90 -8.63 6.45
C TYR A 144 2.84 -9.02 5.43
N LEU A 145 2.51 -8.11 4.51
CA LEU A 145 1.57 -8.38 3.41
C LEU A 145 2.22 -8.04 2.07
N ASN A 146 1.87 -8.78 1.02
CA ASN A 146 2.24 -8.44 -0.34
C ASN A 146 1.31 -7.32 -0.85
N ALA A 147 1.87 -6.21 -1.29
CA ALA A 147 1.11 -5.16 -1.96
C ALA A 147 0.72 -5.63 -3.36
N ILE A 148 -0.58 -5.55 -3.68
CA ILE A 148 -1.15 -5.90 -5.00
C ILE A 148 -1.31 -4.63 -5.82
N SER A 149 -1.92 -3.62 -5.22
CA SER A 149 -2.23 -2.36 -5.86
C SER A 149 -2.18 -1.26 -4.82
N LEU A 150 -1.68 -0.09 -5.20
CA LEU A 150 -1.67 1.07 -4.32
C LEU A 150 -2.16 2.31 -5.06
N ARG A 151 -2.75 3.23 -4.30
CA ARG A 151 -3.17 4.54 -4.79
C ARG A 151 -2.79 5.63 -3.79
N PRO A 152 -2.00 6.65 -4.20
CA PRO A 152 -1.75 7.81 -3.37
C PRO A 152 -3.04 8.59 -3.09
N ILE A 153 -3.17 9.08 -1.86
CA ILE A 153 -4.22 10.02 -1.46
C ILE A 153 -3.62 11.43 -1.57
N PHE A 154 -4.25 12.28 -2.39
CA PHE A 154 -3.83 13.68 -2.60
C PHE A 154 -4.37 14.60 -1.51
#